data_AF-A0A2J6HB66-F1
#
_entry.id   AF-A0A2J6HB66-F1
#
_cell.length_a   1.000
_cell.length_b   1.000
_cell.length_c   1.000
_cell.angle_alpha   90.00
_cell.angle_beta   90.00
_cell.angle_gamma   90.00
#
_symmetry.space_group_name_H-M   'P 1'
#
loop_
_entity.id
_entity.type
_entity.pdbx_description
1 polymer ?
#
loop_
_entity_poly.entity_id
_entity_poly.type
_entity_poly.pdbx_seq_one_letter_code
_entity_poly.pdbx_strand_id
1 'polypeptide(L)' 'MYPEYFVAPMREELTRVGFEELKDAASVNDAIKGEGTVFVMVNSVCGCAAANARPA' A
#
# COMPACT_ATOMS: atom_id res chain seq x y z
N MET A 1 -5.78 1.04 -17.09
CA MET A 1 -4.90 1.16 -15.91
C MET A 1 -4.72 2.64 -15.65
N TYR A 2 -4.80 3.11 -14.39
CA TYR A 2 -4.70 4.54 -14.08
C TYR A 2 -3.30 5.09 -14.41
N PRO A 3 -3.17 6.32 -14.92
CA PRO A 3 -1.88 6.99 -15.08
C PRO A 3 -1.08 7.04 -13.79
N GLU A 4 0.24 6.90 -13.91
CA GLU A 4 1.14 6.80 -12.74
C GLU A 4 1.06 8.04 -11.83
N TYR A 5 0.99 9.24 -12.43
CA TYR A 5 0.89 10.48 -11.68
C TYR A 5 -0.42 10.61 -10.88
N PHE A 6 -1.47 9.86 -11.24
CA PHE A 6 -2.72 9.84 -10.46
C PHE A 6 -2.64 8.91 -9.26
N VAL A 7 -1.91 7.80 -9.35
CA VAL A 7 -1.82 6.82 -8.27
C VAL A 7 -0.63 7.08 -7.33
N ALA A 8 0.40 7.79 -7.79
CA ALA A 8 1.57 8.12 -6.97
C ALA A 8 1.21 8.82 -5.64
N PRO A 9 0.34 9.86 -5.60
CA PRO A 9 -0.04 10.48 -4.33
C PRO A 9 -0.72 9.50 -3.36
N MET A 10 -1.56 8.59 -3.88
CA MET A 10 -2.29 7.61 -3.05
C MET A 10 -1.36 6.57 -2.41
N ARG A 11 -0.21 6.30 -3.01
CA ARG A 11 0.83 5.39 -2.49
C ARG A 11 1.74 6.14 -1.53
N GLU A 12 2.10 7.39 -1.86
CA GLU A 12 2.86 8.28 -0.98
C GLU A 12 2.17 8.52 0.37
N GLU A 13 0.84 8.61 0.41
CA GLU A 13 0.09 8.70 1.67
C GLU A 13 0.44 7.58 2.65
N LEU A 14 0.67 6.36 2.15
CA LEU A 14 1.02 5.19 2.95
C LEU A 14 2.51 5.10 3.24
N THR A 15 3.37 5.36 2.24
CA THR A 15 4.82 5.27 2.45
C THR A 15 5.32 6.33 3.43
N ARG A 16 4.68 7.51 3.47
CA ARG A 16 5.00 8.57 4.46
C ARG A 16 4.71 8.18 5.90
N VAL A 17 3.79 7.24 6.14
CA VAL A 17 3.46 6.75 7.49
C VAL A 17 4.11 5.40 7.80
N GLY A 18 5.03 4.92 6.95
CA GLY A 18 5.88 3.77 7.23
C GLY A 18 5.50 2.47 6.53
N PHE A 19 4.51 2.48 5.61
CA PHE A 19 4.26 1.31 4.77
C PHE A 19 5.37 1.13 3.72
N GLU A 20 5.74 -0.12 3.50
CA GLU A 20 6.59 -0.51 2.38
C GLU A 20 5.73 -0.81 1.14
N GLU A 21 6.13 -0.28 -0.01
CA GLU A 21 5.43 -0.50 -1.28
C GLU A 21 5.93 -1.78 -1.97
N LEU A 22 5.06 -2.79 -2.09
CA LEU A 22 5.37 -4.06 -2.73
C LEU A 22 4.77 -4.10 -4.15
N LYS A 23 5.61 -4.15 -5.19
CA LYS A 23 5.20 -4.01 -6.60
C LYS A 23 5.15 -5.32 -7.38
N ASP A 24 5.66 -6.40 -6.81
CA ASP A 24 5.75 -7.69 -7.47
C ASP A 24 5.47 -8.84 -6.51
N ALA A 25 5.20 -10.02 -7.08
CA ALA A 25 4.85 -11.19 -6.29
C ALA A 25 6.00 -11.69 -5.41
N ALA A 26 7.26 -11.49 -5.79
CA ALA A 26 8.40 -11.93 -5.01
C ALA A 26 8.51 -11.10 -3.71
N SER A 27 8.45 -9.78 -3.83
CA SER A 27 8.45 -8.85 -2.69
C SER A 27 7.31 -9.13 -1.70
N VAL A 28 6.13 -9.48 -2.18
CA VAL A 28 5.00 -9.90 -1.33
C VAL A 28 5.29 -11.21 -0.60
N ASN A 29 5.86 -12.21 -1.28
CA ASN A 29 6.19 -13.49 -0.67
C ASN A 29 7.26 -13.34 0.42
N ASP A 30 8.25 -12.50 0.18
CA ASP A 30 9.34 -12.27 1.13
C ASP A 30 8.83 -11.52 2.37
N ALA A 31 7.97 -10.51 2.19
CA ALA A 31 7.35 -9.79 3.29
C ALA A 31 6.50 -10.70 4.20
N ILE A 32 5.67 -11.57 3.61
CA ILE A 32 4.78 -12.49 4.37
C ILE A 32 5.56 -13.57 5.13
N LYS A 33 6.70 -14.02 4.61
CA LYS A 33 7.55 -15.03 5.25
C LYS A 33 8.45 -14.47 6.34
N GLY A 34 8.48 -13.15 6.52
CA GLY A 34 9.24 -12.50 7.59
C GLY A 34 8.82 -12.96 8.98
N GLU A 35 9.69 -12.73 9.96
CA GLU A 35 9.39 -13.05 11.36
C GLU A 35 8.50 -11.97 11.99
N GLY A 36 7.60 -12.38 12.90
CA GLY A 36 6.69 -11.48 13.60
C GLY A 36 5.33 -11.30 12.90
N THR A 37 4.75 -10.12 13.05
CA THR A 37 3.41 -9.80 12.52
C THR A 37 3.52 -8.78 11.40
N VAL A 38 2.89 -9.06 10.27
CA VAL A 38 2.84 -8.16 9.11
C VAL A 38 1.46 -7.53 9.03
N PHE A 39 1.37 -6.20 9.04
CA PHE A 39 0.14 -5.49 8.72
C PHE A 39 0.10 -5.16 7.23
N VAL A 40 -0.79 -5.83 6.50
CA VAL A 40 -0.91 -5.67 5.05
C VAL A 40 -2.08 -4.76 4.72
N MET A 41 -1.80 -3.65 4.04
CA MET A 41 -2.83 -2.78 3.51
C MET A 41 -3.02 -2.99 2.00
N VAL A 42 -4.21 -3.47 1.63
CA VAL A 42 -4.63 -3.53 0.22
C VAL A 42 -5.21 -2.17 -0.17
N ASN A 43 -4.36 -1.32 -0.76
CA ASN A 43 -4.78 0.02 -1.19
C ASN A 43 -5.61 -0.03 -2.48
N SER A 44 -6.41 1.02 -2.71
CA SER A 44 -7.19 1.18 -3.94
C SER A 44 -7.41 2.66 -4.28
N VAL A 45 -7.88 2.92 -5.50
CA VAL A 45 -8.27 4.26 -5.96
C VAL A 45 -9.66 4.70 -5.47
N CYS A 46 -10.40 3.81 -4.79
CA CYS A 46 -11.77 4.07 -4.36
C CYS A 46 -11.83 5.12 -3.25
N GLY A 47 -12.89 5.91 -3.21
CA GLY A 47 -13.07 6.96 -2.18
C GLY A 47 -13.10 6.43 -0.75
N CYS A 48 -13.52 5.19 -0.52
CA CYS A 48 -13.46 4.56 0.82
C CYS A 48 -12.02 4.35 1.31
N ALA A 49 -11.07 4.07 0.40
CA ALA A 49 -9.67 3.95 0.76
C ALA A 49 -9.10 5.31 1.16
N ALA A 50 -9.48 6.37 0.44
CA ALA A 50 -9.07 7.74 0.74
C ALA A 50 -9.62 8.26 2.07
N ALA A 51 -10.92 8.06 2.33
CA ALA A 51 -11.58 8.64 3.48
C ALA A 51 -11.37 7.84 4.78
N ASN A 52 -11.16 6.52 4.69
CA ASN A 52 -11.14 5.66 5.88
C ASN A 52 -9.89 4.80 5.96
N ALA A 53 -9.55 4.04 4.91
CA ALA A 53 -8.51 3.01 5.05
C ALA A 53 -7.08 3.58 5.18
N ARG A 54 -6.74 4.64 4.42
CA ARG A 54 -5.40 5.27 4.49
C ARG A 54 -5.22 6.17 5.71
N PRO A 55 -6.25 6.91 6.19
CA PRO A 55 -6.11 7.73 7.39
C PRO A 55 -6.19 6.98 8.73
N ALA A 56 -6.73 5.76 8.76
CA ALA A 56 -7.01 5.01 10.00
C ALA A 56 -5.81 4.29 10.61
#